data_AF-A0A7Y3U6V3-F1
#
_entry.id   AF-A0A7Y3U6V3-F1
#
_cell.length_a   1.000
_cell.length_b   1.000
_cell.length_c   1.000
_cell.angle_alpha   90.00
_cell.angle_beta   90.00
_cell.angle_gamma   90.00
#
_symmetry.space_group_name_H-M   'P 1'
#
loop_
_entity.id
_entity.type
_entity.pdbx_description
1 polymer ?
#
loop_
_entity_poly.entity_id
_entity_poly.type
_entity_poly.pdbx_seq_one_letter_code
_entity_poly.pdbx_strand_id
1 'polypeptide(L)'
;MGRRGPPPTPTHLLRLRGSWRGEANRNEPEPERGVPECPDWVSEYAKAAWEQLVPLLHDMGVLYLIDGHALVVLCQTWGRWRKAEEFINEHGESYPVRDDNGRVKYLKKFPQVTVAQDCARILNRFFGEFGLTPSARSRIDVSTGASSDGGGSDHDNKSKFLNIG
;
A
#
# COMPACT_ATOMS: atom_id res chain seq x y z
N MET A 1 15.58 23.44 5.40
CA MET A 1 14.57 24.19 4.61
C MET A 1 13.63 23.19 3.96
N GLY A 2 12.37 23.11 4.39
CA GLY A 2 11.38 22.20 3.79
C GLY A 2 10.95 22.72 2.42
N ARG A 3 10.98 21.88 1.38
CA ARG A 3 10.45 22.24 0.06
C ARG A 3 8.95 22.53 0.20
N ARG A 4 8.58 23.83 0.14
CA ARG A 4 7.19 24.27 0.07
C ARG A 4 6.68 24.04 -1.35
N GLY A 5 5.70 23.16 -1.48
CA GLY A 5 5.03 22.82 -2.74
C GLY A 5 4.53 21.38 -2.72
N PRO A 6 3.52 21.03 -3.53
CA PRO A 6 3.14 19.64 -3.76
C PRO A 6 4.38 18.81 -4.14
N PRO A 7 4.43 17.51 -3.78
CA PRO A 7 5.50 16.64 -4.25
C PRO A 7 5.62 16.73 -5.77
N PRO A 8 6.85 16.67 -6.31
CA PRO A 8 7.08 16.76 -7.74
C PRO A 8 6.26 15.68 -8.46
N THR A 9 5.64 16.04 -9.58
CA THR A 9 4.96 15.06 -10.43
C THR A 9 6.00 14.09 -11.01
N PRO A 10 5.81 12.75 -10.86
CA PRO A 10 6.71 11.73 -11.42
C PRO A 10 7.01 11.94 -12.89
N THR A 11 8.22 11.58 -13.33
CA THR A 11 8.68 11.84 -14.71
C THR A 11 7.82 11.14 -15.74
N HIS A 12 7.37 9.91 -15.48
CA HIS A 12 6.45 9.17 -16.35
C HIS A 12 5.15 9.95 -16.63
N LEU A 13 4.54 10.55 -15.59
CA LEU A 13 3.35 11.39 -15.75
C LEU A 13 3.63 12.67 -16.53
N LEU A 14 4.83 13.26 -16.35
CA LEU A 14 5.24 14.43 -17.14
C LEU A 14 5.43 14.08 -18.62
N ARG A 15 5.95 12.89 -18.94
CA ARG A 15 6.07 12.38 -20.31
C ARG A 15 4.71 12.15 -20.95
N LEU A 16 3.77 11.49 -20.26
CA LEU A 16 2.40 11.30 -20.75
C LEU A 16 1.68 12.62 -21.05
N ARG A 17 1.96 13.67 -20.26
CA ARG A 17 1.43 15.02 -20.46
C ARG A 17 2.13 15.82 -21.56
N GLY A 18 3.14 15.25 -22.23
CA GLY A 18 3.95 15.95 -23.23
C GLY A 18 4.77 17.11 -22.65
N SER A 19 5.06 17.09 -21.35
CA SER A 19 5.85 18.15 -20.70
C SER A 19 7.34 17.94 -20.97
N TRP A 20 8.04 19.00 -21.41
CA TRP A 20 9.50 18.98 -21.56
C TRP A 20 10.25 18.58 -20.27
N ARG A 21 9.64 18.79 -19.10
CA ARG A 21 10.19 18.36 -17.80
C ARG A 21 10.26 16.84 -17.65
N GLY A 22 9.46 16.10 -18.41
CA GLY A 22 9.51 14.63 -18.48
C GLY A 22 10.76 14.09 -19.18
N GLU A 23 11.45 14.93 -19.97
CA GLU A 23 12.72 14.57 -20.61
C GLU A 23 13.94 14.99 -19.78
N ALA A 24 13.75 15.86 -18.79
CA ALA A 24 14.81 16.44 -17.97
C ALA A 24 15.36 15.48 -16.89
N ASN A 25 14.53 14.54 -16.40
CA ASN A 25 14.93 13.57 -15.38
C ASN A 25 14.97 12.16 -15.95
N ARG A 26 16.04 11.82 -16.68
CA ARG A 26 16.20 10.49 -17.31
C ARG A 26 16.69 9.40 -16.35
N ASN A 27 17.14 9.79 -15.16
CA ASN A 27 17.75 8.91 -14.17
C ASN A 27 16.86 8.71 -12.94
N GLU A 28 15.54 8.88 -13.07
CA GLU A 28 14.62 8.53 -11.99
C GLU A 28 14.70 7.02 -11.74
N PRO A 29 14.92 6.56 -10.49
CA PRO A 29 14.93 5.13 -10.20
C PRO A 29 13.57 4.52 -10.50
N GLU A 30 13.55 3.45 -11.29
CA GLU A 30 12.37 2.64 -11.55
C GLU A 30 12.45 1.40 -10.67
N PRO A 31 11.63 1.29 -9.61
CA PRO A 31 11.65 0.12 -8.74
C PRO A 31 11.16 -1.12 -9.49
N GLU A 32 11.69 -2.28 -9.11
CA GLU A 32 11.28 -3.56 -9.68
C GLU A 32 9.85 -3.89 -9.26
N ARG A 33 9.01 -4.20 -10.26
CA ARG A 33 7.62 -4.64 -10.03
C ARG A 33 7.63 -6.02 -9.39
N GLY A 34 6.77 -6.23 -8.41
CA GLY A 34 6.65 -7.53 -7.78
C GLY A 34 5.91 -7.47 -6.47
N VAL A 35 5.61 -8.65 -5.94
CA VAL A 35 4.98 -8.83 -4.63
C VAL A 35 6.09 -9.09 -3.61
N PRO A 36 6.28 -8.22 -2.61
CA PRO A 36 7.24 -8.49 -1.56
C PRO A 36 6.82 -9.70 -0.71
N GLU A 37 7.79 -10.39 -0.11
CA GLU A 37 7.53 -11.48 0.82
C GLU A 37 7.18 -10.96 2.23
N CYS A 38 6.26 -11.65 2.91
CA CYS A 38 5.91 -11.33 4.29
C CYS A 38 7.03 -11.80 5.23
N PRO A 39 7.61 -10.95 6.09
CA PRO A 39 8.63 -11.41 7.03
C PRO A 39 8.04 -12.25 8.17
N ASP A 40 8.74 -13.33 8.55
CA ASP A 40 8.28 -14.27 9.58
C ASP A 40 8.07 -13.66 10.97
N TRP A 41 8.83 -12.60 11.28
CA TRP A 41 8.86 -11.97 12.61
C TRP A 41 7.63 -11.09 12.91
N VAL A 42 6.76 -10.84 11.93
CA VAL A 42 5.59 -9.98 12.12
C VAL A 42 4.51 -10.70 12.95
N SER A 43 3.66 -9.93 13.64
CA SER A 43 2.61 -10.51 14.48
C SER A 43 1.55 -11.26 13.66
N GLU A 44 0.84 -12.22 14.27
CA GLU A 44 -0.21 -12.99 13.59
C GLU A 44 -1.32 -12.11 13.01
N TYR A 45 -1.73 -11.06 13.74
CA TYR A 45 -2.68 -10.07 13.19
C TYR A 45 -2.12 -9.31 11.98
N ALA A 46 -0.80 -9.08 11.95
CA ALA A 46 -0.14 -8.44 10.81
C ALA A 46 -0.04 -9.40 9.62
N LYS A 47 0.26 -10.69 9.85
CA LYS A 47 0.27 -11.72 8.80
C LYS A 47 -1.12 -11.85 8.16
N ALA A 48 -2.17 -11.94 8.97
CA ALA A 48 -3.55 -11.98 8.47
C ALA A 48 -3.90 -10.72 7.63
N ALA A 49 -3.45 -9.55 8.06
CA ALA A 49 -3.63 -8.32 7.28
C ALA A 49 -2.85 -8.33 5.97
N TRP A 50 -1.63 -8.87 5.98
CA TRP A 50 -0.79 -9.02 4.80
C TRP A 50 -1.44 -9.93 3.76
N GLU A 51 -1.89 -11.11 4.18
CA GLU A 51 -2.58 -12.08 3.32
C GLU A 51 -3.86 -11.52 2.69
N GLN A 52 -4.51 -10.57 3.35
CA GLN A 52 -5.70 -9.90 2.81
C GLN A 52 -5.37 -8.73 1.87
N LEU A 53 -4.43 -7.87 2.27
CA LEU A 53 -4.17 -6.61 1.57
C LEU A 53 -3.26 -6.77 0.35
N VAL A 54 -2.23 -7.61 0.46
CA VAL A 54 -1.19 -7.71 -0.57
C VAL A 54 -1.73 -8.26 -1.90
N PRO A 55 -2.57 -9.30 -1.94
CA PRO A 55 -3.17 -9.75 -3.19
C PRO A 55 -4.01 -8.66 -3.85
N LEU A 56 -4.83 -7.92 -3.09
CA LEU A 56 -5.64 -6.83 -3.61
C LEU A 56 -4.80 -5.70 -4.21
N LEU A 57 -3.70 -5.33 -3.55
CA LEU A 57 -2.77 -4.32 -4.03
C LEU A 57 -1.98 -4.80 -5.26
N HIS A 58 -1.66 -6.09 -5.32
CA HIS A 58 -1.04 -6.70 -6.48
C HIS A 58 -1.97 -6.68 -7.71
N ASP A 59 -3.24 -7.08 -7.53
CA ASP A 59 -4.26 -7.06 -8.58
C ASP A 59 -4.53 -5.62 -9.08
N MET A 60 -4.41 -4.63 -8.19
CA MET A 60 -4.46 -3.22 -8.55
C MET A 60 -3.21 -2.75 -9.32
N GLY A 61 -2.13 -3.54 -9.38
CA GLY A 61 -0.89 -3.21 -10.09
C GLY A 61 -0.06 -2.10 -9.43
N VAL A 62 -0.25 -1.86 -8.13
CA VAL A 62 0.38 -0.76 -7.39
C VAL A 62 1.62 -1.17 -6.59
N LEU A 63 1.94 -2.47 -6.55
CA LEU A 63 3.05 -3.00 -5.74
C LEU A 63 4.37 -3.09 -6.51
N TYR A 64 5.44 -2.69 -5.80
CA TYR A 64 6.83 -2.92 -6.14
C TYR A 64 7.53 -3.67 -5.00
N LEU A 65 8.63 -4.37 -5.30
CA LEU A 65 9.37 -5.14 -4.30
C LEU A 65 9.87 -4.28 -3.13
N ILE A 66 10.21 -3.01 -3.40
CA ILE A 66 10.68 -2.06 -2.39
C ILE A 66 9.60 -1.68 -1.36
N ASP A 67 8.32 -1.89 -1.67
CA ASP A 67 7.20 -1.50 -0.81
C ASP A 67 7.05 -2.42 0.41
N GLY A 68 7.77 -3.56 0.45
CA GLY A 68 7.67 -4.56 1.51
C GLY A 68 7.79 -3.97 2.91
N HIS A 69 8.76 -3.10 3.16
CA HIS A 69 8.92 -2.47 4.48
C HIS A 69 7.74 -1.57 4.86
N ALA A 70 7.19 -0.82 3.90
CA ALA A 70 6.03 0.03 4.14
C ALA A 70 4.77 -0.82 4.42
N LEU A 71 4.59 -1.91 3.68
CA LEU A 71 3.52 -2.87 3.91
C LEU A 71 3.62 -3.55 5.28
N VAL A 72 4.84 -3.88 5.74
CA VAL A 72 5.06 -4.46 7.08
C VAL A 72 4.58 -3.49 8.16
N VAL A 73 4.94 -2.21 8.04
CA VAL A 73 4.53 -1.18 9.00
C VAL A 73 3.01 -1.00 8.98
N LEU A 74 2.40 -0.98 7.79
CA LEU A 74 0.94 -0.91 7.65
C LEU A 74 0.26 -2.09 8.36
N CYS A 75 0.67 -3.32 8.07
CA CYS A 75 0.07 -4.53 8.62
C CYS A 75 0.27 -4.65 10.14
N GLN A 76 1.46 -4.31 10.65
CA GLN A 76 1.73 -4.29 12.10
C GLN A 76 0.90 -3.22 12.81
N THR A 77 0.73 -2.04 12.20
CA THR A 77 -0.12 -0.97 12.74
C THR A 77 -1.58 -1.40 12.75
N TRP A 78 -2.04 -2.07 11.69
CA TRP A 78 -3.38 -2.63 11.61
C TRP A 78 -3.61 -3.66 12.72
N GLY A 79 -2.67 -4.59 12.92
CA GLY A 79 -2.78 -5.59 13.97
C GLY A 79 -2.85 -4.97 15.37
N ARG A 80 -2.04 -3.93 15.63
CA ARG A 80 -2.10 -3.19 16.90
C ARG A 80 -3.43 -2.46 17.08
N TRP A 81 -3.95 -1.84 16.02
CA TRP A 81 -5.25 -1.17 16.02
C TRP A 81 -6.37 -2.18 16.32
N ARG A 82 -6.43 -3.28 15.57
CA ARG A 82 -7.41 -4.37 15.77
C ARG A 82 -7.43 -4.87 17.21
N LYS A 83 -6.26 -5.16 17.78
CA LYS A 83 -6.15 -5.61 19.17
C LYS A 83 -6.65 -4.55 20.18
N ALA A 84 -6.40 -3.27 19.91
CA ALA A 84 -6.89 -2.18 20.76
C ALA A 84 -8.41 -2.03 20.67
N GLU A 85 -8.98 -2.09 19.47
CA GLU A 85 -10.44 -2.06 19.26
C GLU A 85 -11.15 -3.25 19.91
N GLU A 86 -10.59 -4.46 19.79
CA GLU A 86 -11.12 -5.65 20.46
C GLU A 86 -11.19 -5.47 21.98
N PHE A 87 -10.13 -4.93 22.59
CA PHE A 87 -10.12 -4.61 24.02
C PHE A 87 -11.19 -3.56 24.39
N ILE A 88 -11.33 -2.49 23.60
CA ILE A 88 -12.29 -1.41 23.85
C ILE A 88 -13.73 -1.91 23.73
N ASN A 89 -14.01 -2.76 22.74
CA ASN A 89 -15.34 -3.35 22.56
C ASN A 89 -15.75 -4.22 23.76
N GLU A 90 -14.79 -4.92 24.36
CA GLU A 90 -15.03 -5.79 25.51
C GLU A 90 -15.13 -5.02 26.84
N HIS A 91 -14.26 -4.02 27.06
CA HIS A 91 -14.08 -3.38 28.37
C HIS A 91 -14.67 -1.96 28.44
N GLY A 92 -15.13 -1.41 27.32
CA GLY A 92 -15.47 0.00 27.16
C GLY A 92 -14.23 0.90 27.07
N GLU A 93 -14.47 2.21 26.99
CA GLU A 93 -13.41 3.21 26.78
C GLU A 93 -12.76 3.73 28.06
N SER A 94 -13.40 3.52 29.21
CA SER A 94 -12.96 4.07 30.48
C SER A 94 -13.26 3.14 31.65
N TYR A 95 -12.49 3.31 32.73
CA TYR A 95 -12.68 2.59 33.99
C TYR A 95 -12.83 3.57 35.16
N PRO A 96 -13.59 3.19 36.20
CA PRO A 96 -13.74 4.03 37.39
C PRO A 96 -12.46 4.01 38.23
N VAL A 97 -11.97 5.20 38.58
CA VAL A 97 -10.96 5.39 39.63
C VAL A 97 -11.70 5.69 40.92
N ARG A 98 -11.40 4.90 41.96
CA ARG A 98 -12.06 5.01 43.28
C ARG A 98 -11.19 5.77 44.28
N ASP A 99 -11.83 6.44 45.24
CA ASP A 99 -11.16 7.03 46.40
C ASP A 99 -10.87 5.99 47.50
N ASP A 100 -10.25 6.43 48.60
CA ASP A 100 -9.91 5.56 49.74
C ASP A 100 -11.15 4.95 50.42
N ASN A 101 -12.33 5.54 50.19
CA ASN A 101 -13.62 5.07 50.69
C ASN A 101 -14.36 4.16 49.69
N GLY A 102 -13.73 3.82 48.55
CA GLY A 102 -14.29 2.97 47.51
C GLY A 102 -15.33 3.65 46.61
N ARG A 103 -15.59 4.95 46.78
CA ARG A 103 -16.52 5.72 45.93
C ARG A 103 -15.84 6.08 44.62
N VAL A 104 -16.59 6.09 43.52
CA VAL A 104 -16.06 6.50 42.21
C VAL A 104 -15.72 7.99 42.27
N LYS A 105 -14.44 8.31 42.12
CA LYS A 105 -13.93 9.69 42.12
C LYS A 105 -14.04 10.32 40.73
N TYR A 106 -13.64 9.59 39.69
CA TYR A 106 -13.78 9.97 38.28
C TYR A 106 -13.57 8.75 37.36
N LEU A 107 -13.88 8.90 36.07
CA LEU A 107 -13.58 7.90 35.04
C LEU A 107 -12.26 8.23 34.35
N LYS A 108 -11.40 7.23 34.18
CA LYS A 108 -10.14 7.35 33.46
C LYS A 108 -10.19 6.52 32.19
N LYS A 109 -9.73 7.12 31.09
CA LYS A 109 -9.64 6.47 29.77
C LYS A 109 -8.64 5.30 29.81
N PHE A 110 -8.98 4.19 29.17
CA PHE A 110 -8.02 3.11 28.93
C PHE A 110 -6.92 3.55 27.94
N PRO A 111 -5.65 3.20 28.17
CA PRO A 111 -4.56 3.50 27.23
C PRO A 111 -4.82 3.02 25.79
N GLN A 112 -5.54 1.90 25.66
CA GLN A 112 -5.92 1.27 24.40
C GLN A 112 -6.72 2.22 23.50
N VAL A 113 -7.54 3.09 24.06
CA VAL A 113 -8.29 4.07 23.26
C VAL A 113 -7.35 5.09 22.61
N THR A 114 -6.26 5.48 23.28
CA THR A 114 -5.23 6.33 22.65
C THR A 114 -4.45 5.54 21.61
N VAL A 115 -4.09 4.28 21.89
CA VAL A 115 -3.41 3.40 20.90
C VAL A 115 -4.25 3.25 19.64
N ALA A 116 -5.56 3.02 19.78
CA ALA A 116 -6.48 2.88 18.66
C ALA A 116 -6.53 4.16 17.82
N GLN A 117 -6.72 5.33 18.46
CA GLN A 117 -6.73 6.62 17.78
C GLN A 117 -5.42 6.93 17.04
N ASP A 118 -4.28 6.61 17.66
CA ASP A 118 -2.97 6.85 17.08
C ASP A 118 -2.71 5.95 15.87
N CYS A 119 -3.05 4.66 15.99
CA CYS A 119 -2.94 3.72 14.89
C CYS A 119 -3.88 4.12 13.74
N ALA A 120 -5.13 4.53 14.00
CA ALA A 120 -6.07 4.97 12.97
C ALA A 120 -5.53 6.16 12.16
N ARG A 121 -4.85 7.12 12.82
CA ARG A 121 -4.20 8.25 12.13
C ARG A 121 -3.05 7.79 11.23
N ILE A 122 -2.22 6.87 11.70
CA ILE A 122 -1.11 6.29 10.92
C ILE A 122 -1.65 5.50 9.73
N LEU A 123 -2.66 4.65 9.97
CA LEU A 123 -3.31 3.83 8.94
C LEU A 123 -3.90 4.68 7.84
N ASN A 124 -4.64 5.75 8.18
CA ASN A 124 -5.21 6.66 7.17
C ASN A 124 -4.16 7.26 6.23
N ARG A 125 -2.95 7.51 6.73
CA ARG A 125 -1.84 7.97 5.89
C ARG A 125 -1.41 6.88 4.92
N PHE A 126 -1.13 5.67 5.42
CA PHE A 126 -0.73 4.54 4.56
C PHE A 126 -1.83 4.16 3.55
N PHE A 127 -3.11 4.23 3.94
CA PHE A 127 -4.24 4.00 3.04
C PHE A 127 -4.27 5.02 1.89
N GLY A 128 -3.80 6.24 2.14
CA GLY A 128 -3.60 7.24 1.10
C GLY A 128 -2.48 6.88 0.13
N GLU A 129 -1.33 6.45 0.65
CA GLU A 129 -0.17 6.11 -0.18
C GLU A 129 -0.41 4.87 -1.07
N PHE A 130 -1.08 3.85 -0.54
CA PHE A 130 -1.35 2.60 -1.26
C PHE A 130 -2.67 2.59 -2.05
N GLY A 131 -3.43 3.68 -2.09
CA GLY A 131 -4.68 3.72 -2.88
C GLY A 131 -5.86 2.98 -2.26
N LEU A 132 -5.82 2.70 -0.96
CA LEU A 132 -6.91 1.99 -0.28
C LEU A 132 -8.14 2.90 -0.07
N THR A 133 -7.98 4.22 -0.19
CA THR A 133 -9.10 5.18 -0.16
C THR A 133 -9.61 5.54 -1.57
N PRO A 134 -10.92 5.79 -1.77
CA PRO A 134 -11.46 6.18 -3.07
C PRO A 134 -10.78 7.40 -3.70
N SER A 135 -10.44 8.40 -2.89
CA SER A 135 -9.78 9.63 -3.35
C SER A 135 -8.30 9.44 -3.71
N ALA A 136 -7.63 8.48 -3.08
CA ALA A 136 -6.27 8.11 -3.44
C ALA A 136 -6.23 7.31 -4.76
N ARG A 137 -7.21 6.42 -4.99
CA ARG A 137 -7.29 5.65 -6.24
C ARG A 137 -7.31 6.53 -7.49
N SER A 138 -8.00 7.66 -7.46
CA SER A 138 -8.04 8.57 -8.62
C SER A 138 -6.70 9.25 -8.93
N ARG A 139 -5.70 9.12 -8.06
CA ARG A 139 -4.35 9.70 -8.22
C ARG A 139 -3.30 8.67 -8.61
N ILE A 140 -3.65 7.39 -8.59
CA ILE A 140 -2.77 6.29 -8.95
C ILE A 140 -2.96 6.01 -10.43
N ASP A 141 -1.88 6.09 -11.18
CA ASP A 141 -1.83 5.70 -12.59
C ASP A 141 -1.05 4.39 -12.69
N VAL A 142 -1.74 3.33 -13.08
CA VAL A 142 -1.17 2.01 -13.26
C VAL A 142 -0.91 1.83 -14.74
N SER A 143 0.21 2.36 -15.23
CA SER A 143 0.66 2.01 -16.57
C SER A 143 1.02 0.53 -16.56
N THR A 144 0.14 -0.29 -17.12
CA THR A 144 0.39 -1.71 -17.33
C THR A 144 1.51 -1.81 -18.36
N GLY A 145 2.74 -2.00 -17.89
CA GLY A 145 3.85 -2.34 -18.77
C GLY A 145 3.52 -3.68 -19.41
N ALA A 146 3.06 -3.66 -20.66
CA ALA A 146 2.80 -4.85 -21.44
C ALA A 146 4.06 -5.71 -21.43
N SER A 147 4.02 -6.84 -20.73
CA SER A 147 4.95 -7.94 -20.88
C SER A 147 4.95 -8.35 -22.34
N SER A 148 5.99 -7.99 -23.07
CA SER A 148 6.24 -8.47 -24.43
C SER A 148 6.74 -9.92 -24.36
N ASP A 149 5.83 -10.85 -24.07
CA ASP A 149 6.02 -12.26 -24.43
C ASP A 149 5.39 -12.48 -25.81
N GLY A 150 6.11 -12.01 -26.84
CA GLY A 150 5.83 -12.30 -28.23
C GLY A 150 6.29 -13.71 -28.58
N GLY A 151 5.45 -14.70 -28.26
CA GLY A 151 5.52 -16.03 -28.87
C GLY A 151 5.24 -15.93 -30.38
N GLY A 152 6.29 -15.77 -31.18
CA GLY A 152 6.23 -15.87 -32.64
C GLY A 152 6.30 -17.33 -33.06
N SER A 153 5.13 -17.92 -33.30
CA SER A 153 4.94 -19.23 -33.92
C SER A 153 5.59 -19.30 -35.31
N ASP A 154 6.43 -20.32 -35.52
CA ASP A 154 6.86 -20.80 -36.83
C ASP A 154 5.63 -21.07 -37.70
N HIS A 155 5.45 -20.27 -38.75
CA HIS A 155 4.46 -20.50 -39.78
C HIS A 155 5.16 -21.02 -41.03
N ASP A 156 5.49 -22.30 -40.99
CA ASP A 156 5.90 -23.06 -42.16
C ASP A 156 4.65 -23.51 -42.91
N ASN A 157 4.24 -22.77 -43.96
CA ASN A 157 3.29 -23.29 -44.94
C ASN A 157 3.55 -22.76 -46.35
N LYS A 158 4.22 -23.62 -47.12
CA LYS A 158 4.01 -23.95 -48.54
C LYS A 158 3.17 -22.96 -49.37
N SER A 159 3.84 -22.29 -50.32
CA SER A 159 3.41 -22.28 -51.73
C SER A 159 4.36 -21.44 -52.59
N LYS A 160 5.09 -22.09 -53.50
CA LYS A 160 5.43 -21.55 -54.83
C LYS A 160 5.88 -22.69 -55.75
N PHE A 161 4.89 -23.35 -56.35
CA PHE A 161 5.04 -23.95 -57.66
C PHE A 161 4.99 -22.86 -58.74
N LEU A 162 5.65 -23.14 -59.86
CA LEU A 162 5.77 -22.39 -61.13
C LEU A 162 6.74 -21.18 -61.07
N ASN A 163 7.70 -21.00 -62.00
CA ASN A 163 7.77 -21.50 -63.37
C ASN A 163 9.14 -21.22 -64.05
N ILE A 164 9.44 -22.05 -65.08
CA ILE A 164 10.17 -21.77 -66.33
C ILE A 164 11.70 -21.68 -66.32
N GLY A 165 12.31 -22.54 -67.14
CA GLY A 165 13.70 -22.53 -67.59
C GLY A 165 14.08 -23.87 -68.19
#